data_AF-A0A1I1UMQ5-F1
#
_entry.id   AF-A0A1I1UMQ5-F1
#
_cell.length_a   1.000
_cell.length_b   1.000
_cell.length_c   1.000
_cell.angle_alpha   90.00
_cell.angle_beta   90.00
_cell.angle_gamma   90.00
#
_symmetry.space_group_name_H-M   'P 1'
#
loop_
_entity.id
_entity.type
_entity.pdbx_description
1 polymer ?
#
loop_
_entity_poly.entity_id
_entity_poly.type
_entity_poly.pdbx_seq_one_letter_code
_entity_poly.pdbx_strand_id
1 'polypeptide(L)'
;MAADRLGDDRRAYAVALAEEDALAVAVGDGVGLRSDDAGITWSMGQVPEDTTVLRGVAGRDGEWLAVGEDSQTLGSVDGGRTWQRIESKWSPRDLLSVAVDRYNFAHAPEAEPFLVSDGGVFVVSGMRWEGRVAITSEEILGMPRDGAWWVGDRGMVLYRPSTTFGSFTPLSADPEIALHAVDGTRTRVLAVGAEGLIVRAELHELGCS
;
A
#
# COMPACT_ATOMS: atom_id res chain seq x y z
N MET A 1 -22.15 10.99 13.70
CA MET A 1 -20.90 10.22 13.74
C MET A 1 -21.00 9.22 14.86
N ALA A 2 -20.86 7.93 14.57
CA ALA A 2 -20.73 6.87 15.57
C ALA A 2 -19.24 6.50 15.69
N ALA A 3 -18.79 6.12 16.88
CA ALA A 3 -17.41 5.74 17.14
C ALA A 3 -17.39 4.56 18.10
N ASP A 4 -16.83 3.44 17.64
CA ASP A 4 -16.69 2.22 18.43
C ASP A 4 -15.23 1.94 18.73
N ARG A 5 -14.98 1.25 19.84
CA ARG A 5 -13.65 0.75 20.21
C ARG A 5 -13.62 -0.75 19.98
N LEU A 6 -12.50 -1.22 19.44
CA LEU A 6 -12.12 -2.63 19.60
C LEU A 6 -12.03 -2.86 21.12
N GLY A 7 -12.73 -3.87 21.63
CA GLY A 7 -12.91 -4.08 23.06
C GLY A 7 -11.64 -4.46 23.85
N ASP A 8 -10.45 -4.17 23.32
CA ASP A 8 -9.13 -4.44 23.89
C ASP A 8 -8.15 -3.28 23.61
N ASP A 9 -6.91 -3.40 24.09
CA ASP A 9 -5.85 -2.39 23.92
C ASP A 9 -5.12 -2.47 22.56
N ARG A 10 -5.50 -3.40 21.68
CA ARG A 10 -4.85 -3.56 20.37
C ARG A 10 -5.27 -2.44 19.43
N ARG A 11 -4.30 -1.95 18.66
CA ARG A 11 -4.48 -0.83 17.74
C ARG A 11 -4.77 -1.36 16.35
N ALA A 12 -5.68 -0.68 15.64
CA ALA A 12 -5.80 -0.79 14.19
C ALA A 12 -5.02 0.34 13.52
N TYR A 13 -4.22 0.00 12.50
CA TYR A 13 -3.38 0.96 11.78
C TYR A 13 -3.87 1.21 10.36
N ALA A 14 -4.55 0.24 9.75
CA ALA A 14 -5.10 0.38 8.41
C ALA A 14 -6.49 -0.21 8.31
N VAL A 15 -7.27 0.36 7.39
CA VAL A 15 -8.61 -0.10 7.02
C VAL A 15 -8.79 0.04 5.50
N ALA A 16 -9.52 -0.89 4.92
CA ALA A 16 -9.95 -0.84 3.53
C ALA A 16 -11.39 -1.33 3.43
N LEU A 17 -12.13 -0.70 2.51
CA LEU A 17 -13.52 -1.02 2.19
C LEU A 17 -13.51 -1.64 0.79
N ALA A 18 -14.20 -2.77 0.62
CA ALA A 18 -14.45 -3.32 -0.70
C ALA A 18 -15.40 -2.38 -1.46
N GLU A 19 -15.13 -2.09 -2.73
CA GLU A 19 -15.85 -1.02 -3.45
C GLU A 19 -17.34 -1.31 -3.66
N GLU A 20 -17.69 -2.57 -3.93
CA GLU A 20 -19.06 -2.97 -4.28
C GLU A 20 -19.85 -3.54 -3.10
N ASP A 21 -19.19 -3.84 -1.98
CA ASP A 21 -19.77 -4.50 -0.82
C ASP A 21 -19.70 -3.63 0.44
N ALA A 22 -20.57 -3.93 1.40
CA ALA A 22 -20.43 -3.40 2.77
C ALA A 22 -19.25 -4.03 3.53
N LEU A 23 -18.44 -4.86 2.88
CA LEU A 23 -17.30 -5.52 3.50
C LEU A 23 -16.16 -4.53 3.75
N ALA A 24 -15.84 -4.29 5.01
CA ALA A 24 -14.65 -3.56 5.43
C ALA A 24 -13.70 -4.48 6.20
N VAL A 25 -12.39 -4.28 6.01
CA VAL A 25 -11.36 -4.99 6.77
C VAL A 25 -10.40 -3.99 7.37
N ALA A 26 -10.06 -4.20 8.64
CA ALA A 26 -9.07 -3.44 9.37
C ALA A 26 -7.99 -4.36 9.92
N VAL A 27 -6.75 -3.87 10.02
CA VAL A 27 -5.61 -4.64 10.52
C VAL A 27 -4.79 -3.83 11.52
N GLY A 28 -4.10 -4.54 12.40
CA GLY A 28 -3.11 -3.90 13.27
C GLY A 28 -2.33 -4.83 14.18
N ASP A 29 -2.28 -4.55 15.49
CA ASP A 29 -1.49 -5.31 16.47
C ASP A 29 -1.96 -6.77 16.57
N GLY A 30 -1.46 -7.66 15.72
CA GLY A 30 -1.79 -9.08 15.68
C GLY A 30 -3.26 -9.35 15.36
N VAL A 31 -3.93 -8.44 14.63
CA VAL A 31 -5.37 -8.52 14.36
C VAL A 31 -5.70 -8.33 12.89
N GLY A 32 -6.62 -9.17 12.41
CA GLY A 32 -7.44 -8.93 11.23
C GLY A 32 -8.90 -8.84 11.67
N LEU A 33 -9.57 -7.75 11.32
CA LEU A 33 -10.95 -7.46 11.67
C LEU A 33 -11.76 -7.32 10.40
N ARG A 34 -13.00 -7.80 10.42
CA ARG A 34 -13.92 -7.69 9.30
C ARG A 34 -15.26 -7.14 9.77
N SER A 35 -15.90 -6.38 8.89
CA SER A 35 -17.24 -5.85 9.05
C SER A 35 -18.02 -6.15 7.79
N ASP A 36 -19.22 -6.72 7.91
CA ASP A 36 -20.11 -6.98 6.78
C ASP A 36 -21.13 -5.84 6.56
N ASP A 37 -21.00 -4.73 7.31
CA ASP A 37 -21.97 -3.63 7.38
C ASP A 37 -21.30 -2.24 7.35
N ALA A 38 -20.24 -2.10 6.56
CA ALA A 38 -19.51 -0.87 6.28
C ALA A 38 -18.89 -0.21 7.52
N GLY A 39 -18.43 -1.03 8.46
CA GLY A 39 -17.73 -0.62 9.67
C GLY A 39 -18.63 -0.32 10.86
N ILE A 40 -19.92 -0.66 10.80
CA ILE A 40 -20.86 -0.47 11.93
C ILE A 40 -20.59 -1.53 13.01
N THR A 41 -20.40 -2.79 12.62
CA THR A 41 -20.02 -3.88 13.52
C THR A 41 -18.80 -4.62 13.01
N TRP A 42 -17.96 -5.07 13.94
CA TRP A 42 -16.69 -5.73 13.63
C TRP A 42 -16.61 -7.10 14.30
N SER A 43 -16.00 -8.05 13.59
CA SER A 43 -15.68 -9.38 14.10
C SER A 43 -14.23 -9.72 13.80
N MET A 44 -13.60 -10.52 14.67
CA MET A 44 -12.21 -10.95 14.47
C MET A 44 -12.13 -12.05 13.43
N GLY A 45 -11.24 -11.88 12.46
CA GLY A 45 -10.72 -12.95 11.62
C GLY A 45 -9.67 -13.76 12.37
N GLN A 46 -9.51 -15.02 11.96
CA GLN A 46 -8.45 -15.89 12.47
C GLN A 46 -7.14 -15.55 11.76
N VAL A 47 -6.13 -15.12 12.52
CA VAL A 47 -4.77 -14.87 12.05
C VAL A 47 -3.79 -15.89 12.61
N PRO A 48 -2.64 -16.14 11.96
CA PRO A 48 -1.57 -16.95 12.54
C PRO A 48 -1.13 -16.45 13.92
N GLU A 49 -0.82 -17.35 14.85
CA GLU A 49 -0.49 -17.01 16.25
C GLU A 49 0.76 -16.13 16.41
N ASP A 50 1.70 -16.23 15.47
CA ASP A 50 2.95 -15.45 15.43
C ASP A 50 2.79 -14.09 14.72
N THR A 51 1.56 -13.72 14.33
CA THR A 51 1.30 -12.43 13.68
C THR A 51 1.57 -11.29 14.66
N THR A 52 2.53 -10.43 14.34
CA THR A 52 2.79 -9.19 15.09
C THR A 52 2.06 -8.02 14.44
N VAL A 53 2.74 -6.96 14.01
CA VAL A 53 2.08 -5.72 13.64
C VAL A 53 1.82 -5.62 12.13
N LEU A 54 0.56 -5.44 11.75
CA LEU A 54 0.14 -5.16 10.38
C LEU A 54 -0.07 -3.64 10.17
N ARG A 55 0.47 -3.10 9.09
CA ARG A 55 0.51 -1.66 8.77
C ARG A 55 -0.34 -1.28 7.55
N GLY A 56 -0.59 -2.22 6.66
CA GLY A 56 -1.34 -1.99 5.43
C GLY A 56 -2.33 -3.12 5.15
N VAL A 57 -3.48 -2.76 4.57
CA VAL A 57 -4.45 -3.72 4.06
C VAL A 57 -5.13 -3.19 2.79
N ALA A 58 -5.30 -4.08 1.82
CA ALA A 58 -6.10 -3.87 0.62
C ALA A 58 -6.89 -5.14 0.32
N GLY A 59 -8.02 -5.00 -0.35
CA GLY A 59 -8.86 -6.13 -0.70
C GLY A 59 -9.92 -5.79 -1.73
N ARG A 60 -10.44 -6.85 -2.35
CA ARG A 60 -11.45 -6.84 -3.40
C ARG A 60 -12.07 -8.23 -3.50
N ASP A 61 -13.36 -8.31 -3.82
CA ASP A 61 -14.07 -9.56 -4.15
C ASP A 61 -13.87 -10.68 -3.09
N GLY A 62 -13.72 -10.31 -1.82
CA GLY A 62 -13.45 -11.25 -0.72
C GLY A 62 -11.99 -11.67 -0.57
N GLU A 63 -11.11 -11.28 -1.48
CA GLU A 63 -9.65 -11.44 -1.36
C GLU A 63 -9.03 -10.23 -0.67
N TRP A 64 -8.14 -10.47 0.30
CA TRP A 64 -7.48 -9.42 1.08
C TRP A 64 -6.00 -9.73 1.27
N LEU A 65 -5.18 -8.69 1.18
CA LEU A 65 -3.75 -8.71 1.42
C LEU A 65 -3.45 -7.74 2.57
N ALA A 66 -2.82 -8.25 3.62
CA ALA A 66 -2.35 -7.47 4.75
C ALA A 66 -0.83 -7.59 4.87
N VAL A 67 -0.18 -6.48 5.19
CA VAL A 67 1.28 -6.39 5.28
C VAL A 67 1.71 -5.65 6.52
N GLY A 68 2.88 -6.01 7.06
CA GLY A 68 3.31 -5.57 8.39
C GLY A 68 4.81 -5.60 8.61
N GLU A 69 5.18 -5.32 9.86
CA GLU A 69 6.56 -5.40 10.35
C GLU A 69 7.16 -6.79 10.15
N ASP A 70 8.48 -6.88 10.13
CA ASP A 70 9.23 -8.12 9.84
C ASP A 70 8.80 -8.80 8.54
N SER A 71 8.32 -7.98 7.60
CA SER A 71 7.91 -8.40 6.25
C SER A 71 6.79 -9.43 6.27
N GLN A 72 5.94 -9.35 7.29
CA GLN A 72 4.75 -10.15 7.38
C GLN A 72 3.81 -9.81 6.23
N THR A 73 3.37 -10.86 5.54
CA THR A 73 2.41 -10.76 4.45
C THR A 73 1.38 -11.85 4.65
N LEU A 74 0.12 -11.46 4.82
CA LEU A 74 -1.01 -12.36 5.03
C LEU A 74 -2.02 -12.19 3.90
N GLY A 75 -2.56 -13.31 3.44
CA GLY A 75 -3.64 -13.37 2.46
C GLY A 75 -4.91 -13.96 3.09
N SER A 76 -6.06 -13.45 2.67
CA SER A 76 -7.37 -14.04 2.96
C SER A 76 -8.17 -14.16 1.67
N VAL A 77 -8.80 -15.30 1.42
CA VAL A 77 -9.67 -15.58 0.25
C VAL A 77 -11.16 -15.62 0.61
N ASP A 78 -11.49 -15.35 1.88
CA ASP A 78 -12.83 -15.60 2.44
C ASP A 78 -13.43 -14.38 3.13
N GLY A 79 -13.02 -13.18 2.70
CA GLY A 79 -13.48 -11.90 3.21
C GLY A 79 -12.93 -11.57 4.60
N GLY A 80 -11.65 -11.91 4.84
CA GLY A 80 -10.96 -11.63 6.10
C GLY A 80 -11.39 -12.51 7.26
N ARG A 81 -12.07 -13.64 7.02
CA ARG A 81 -12.46 -14.60 8.08
C ARG A 81 -11.27 -15.42 8.53
N THR A 82 -10.48 -15.91 7.57
CA THR A 82 -9.23 -16.62 7.84
C THR A 82 -8.09 -15.98 7.06
N TRP A 83 -6.94 -15.90 7.70
CA TRP A 83 -5.72 -15.35 7.13
C TRP A 83 -4.62 -16.39 7.14
N GLN A 84 -3.87 -16.45 6.05
CA GLN A 84 -2.75 -17.36 5.87
C GLN A 84 -1.49 -16.58 5.52
N ARG A 85 -0.34 -17.06 5.98
CA ARG A 85 0.94 -16.43 5.66
C ARG A 85 1.28 -16.68 4.20
N ILE A 86 1.66 -15.62 3.49
CA ILE A 86 2.18 -15.71 2.13
C ILE A 86 3.70 -15.71 2.23
N GLU A 87 4.31 -16.87 2.01
CA GLU A 87 5.77 -17.02 2.08
C GLU A 87 6.48 -16.20 1.00
N SER A 88 7.31 -15.27 1.44
CA SER A 88 8.21 -14.48 0.60
C SER A 88 9.53 -15.23 0.39
N LYS A 89 10.03 -15.26 -0.85
CA LYS A 89 11.40 -15.73 -1.14
C LYS A 89 12.46 -14.64 -0.95
N TRP A 90 12.05 -13.42 -0.60
CA TRP A 90 12.95 -12.30 -0.35
C TRP A 90 13.17 -12.12 1.15
N SER A 91 14.30 -11.54 1.51
CA SER A 91 14.64 -11.38 2.93
C SER A 91 13.80 -10.28 3.56
N PRO A 92 13.61 -10.28 4.89
CA PRO A 92 12.89 -9.19 5.54
C PRO A 92 13.49 -7.80 5.30
N ARG A 93 14.81 -7.74 5.03
CA ARG A 93 15.50 -6.49 4.67
C ARG A 93 15.12 -5.94 3.31
N ASP A 94 14.55 -6.77 2.43
CA ASP A 94 14.04 -6.34 1.14
C ASP A 94 12.61 -5.75 1.25
N LEU A 95 11.98 -5.88 2.42
CA LEU A 95 10.56 -5.59 2.66
C LEU A 95 10.38 -4.79 3.96
N LEU A 96 11.28 -3.83 4.23
CA LEU A 96 11.38 -3.09 5.50
C LEU A 96 10.19 -2.17 5.80
N SER A 97 9.65 -1.53 4.77
CA SER A 97 8.38 -0.80 4.79
C SER A 97 7.48 -1.45 3.75
N VAL A 98 6.22 -1.70 4.05
CA VAL A 98 5.32 -2.32 3.08
C VAL A 98 4.02 -1.55 3.00
N ALA A 99 3.80 -0.89 1.87
CA ALA A 99 2.50 -0.33 1.50
C ALA A 99 1.89 -1.18 0.39
N VAL A 100 0.59 -1.46 0.49
CA VAL A 100 -0.16 -2.11 -0.58
C VAL A 100 -0.91 -1.04 -1.39
N ASP A 101 -0.80 -1.09 -2.71
CA ASP A 101 -1.58 -0.19 -3.57
C ASP A 101 -3.06 -0.60 -3.54
N ARG A 102 -3.81 0.07 -2.66
CA ARG A 102 -5.26 -0.13 -2.51
C ARG A 102 -6.02 0.13 -3.81
N TYR A 103 -5.53 1.00 -4.70
CA TYR A 103 -6.24 1.34 -5.93
C TYR A 103 -6.07 0.27 -6.99
N ASN A 104 -4.86 -0.27 -7.17
CA ASN A 104 -4.67 -1.41 -8.06
C ASN A 104 -5.42 -2.65 -7.55
N PHE A 105 -5.43 -2.88 -6.24
CA PHE A 105 -6.19 -4.00 -5.68
C PHE A 105 -7.70 -3.85 -5.91
N ALA A 106 -8.25 -2.63 -5.81
CA ALA A 106 -9.69 -2.42 -5.79
C ALA A 106 -10.30 -2.07 -7.18
N HIS A 107 -9.71 -1.13 -7.94
CA HIS A 107 -10.32 -0.58 -9.16
C HIS A 107 -9.82 -1.18 -10.48
N ALA A 108 -8.66 -1.86 -10.51
CA ALA A 108 -8.04 -2.36 -11.74
C ALA A 108 -7.93 -3.90 -11.70
N PRO A 109 -9.02 -4.65 -11.99
CA PRO A 109 -9.05 -6.13 -11.88
C PRO A 109 -7.97 -6.83 -12.69
N GLU A 110 -7.60 -6.27 -13.82
CA GLU A 110 -6.54 -6.77 -14.69
C GLU A 110 -5.12 -6.45 -14.19
N ALA A 111 -4.98 -5.61 -13.17
CA ALA A 111 -3.69 -5.25 -12.59
C ALA A 111 -3.29 -6.23 -11.49
N GLU A 112 -2.03 -6.64 -11.50
CA GLU A 112 -1.48 -7.47 -10.44
C GLU A 112 -1.31 -6.63 -9.16
N PRO A 113 -1.75 -7.15 -7.98
CA PRO A 113 -1.44 -6.53 -6.72
C PRO A 113 0.06 -6.37 -6.56
N PHE A 114 0.48 -5.28 -5.92
CA PHE A 114 1.86 -5.13 -5.56
C PHE A 114 2.03 -4.45 -4.21
N LEU A 115 3.20 -4.69 -3.65
CA LEU A 115 3.70 -4.22 -2.39
C LEU A 115 4.90 -3.31 -2.66
N VAL A 116 4.89 -2.13 -2.06
CA VAL A 116 5.98 -1.16 -2.17
C VAL A 116 6.85 -1.27 -0.95
N SER A 117 8.16 -1.41 -1.14
CA SER A 117 9.14 -1.40 -0.06
C SER A 117 10.40 -0.62 -0.40
N ASP A 118 11.35 -0.62 0.53
CA ASP A 118 12.64 0.05 0.36
C ASP A 118 13.37 -0.47 -0.90
N GLY A 119 13.64 0.45 -1.84
CA GLY A 119 14.33 0.15 -3.09
C GLY A 119 13.58 -0.76 -4.07
N GLY A 120 12.24 -0.93 -3.97
CA GLY A 120 11.54 -1.73 -4.96
C GLY A 120 10.05 -1.94 -4.79
N VAL A 121 9.49 -2.59 -5.80
CA VAL A 121 8.10 -3.05 -5.80
C VAL A 121 8.06 -4.54 -6.03
N PHE A 122 7.20 -5.19 -5.29
CA PHE A 122 7.04 -6.62 -5.29
C PHE A 122 5.64 -6.96 -5.74
N VAL A 123 5.54 -7.85 -6.71
CA VAL A 123 4.28 -8.24 -7.30
C VAL A 123 3.76 -9.48 -6.59
N VAL A 124 2.50 -9.43 -6.17
CA VAL A 124 1.78 -10.52 -5.54
C VAL A 124 0.55 -10.83 -6.38
N SER A 125 0.47 -12.01 -6.98
CA SER A 125 -0.68 -12.45 -7.78
C SER A 125 -1.23 -13.76 -7.22
N GLY A 126 -2.56 -13.86 -7.08
CA GLY A 126 -3.21 -15.05 -6.52
C GLY A 126 -2.65 -15.49 -5.16
N MET A 127 -2.35 -14.52 -4.28
CA MET A 127 -1.67 -14.71 -2.99
C MET A 127 -0.32 -15.44 -3.09
N ARG A 128 0.40 -15.24 -4.18
CA ARG A 128 1.76 -15.73 -4.37
C ARG A 128 2.63 -14.60 -4.84
N TRP A 129 3.88 -14.64 -4.43
CA TRP A 129 4.82 -13.66 -4.92
C TRP A 129 5.37 -14.06 -6.28
N GLU A 130 5.15 -13.21 -7.28
CA GLU A 130 5.54 -13.49 -8.66
C GLU A 130 6.88 -12.85 -9.01
N GLY A 131 7.16 -11.65 -8.49
CA GLY A 131 8.36 -10.92 -8.89
C GLY A 131 8.72 -9.73 -8.03
N ARG A 132 9.91 -9.19 -8.31
CA ARG A 132 10.39 -7.90 -7.80
C ARG A 132 10.83 -7.07 -8.99
N VAL A 133 10.40 -5.82 -9.01
CA VAL A 133 10.92 -4.80 -9.93
C VAL A 133 11.65 -3.77 -9.07
N ALA A 134 12.98 -3.75 -9.18
CA ALA A 134 13.78 -2.68 -8.61
C ALA A 134 13.58 -1.43 -9.47
N ILE A 135 12.84 -0.46 -8.94
CA ILE A 135 12.52 0.79 -9.65
C ILE A 135 13.38 1.97 -9.20
N THR A 136 14.03 1.86 -8.04
CA THR A 136 14.91 2.89 -7.46
C THR A 136 15.88 2.25 -6.47
N SER A 137 17.00 2.92 -6.21
CA SER A 137 17.87 2.64 -5.06
C SER A 137 17.48 3.41 -3.80
N GLU A 138 16.53 4.34 -3.92
CA GLU A 138 16.10 5.22 -2.83
C GLU A 138 14.89 4.67 -2.09
N GLU A 139 14.75 5.09 -0.83
CA GLU A 139 13.59 4.77 -0.03
C GLU A 139 12.35 5.49 -0.59
N ILE A 140 11.23 4.77 -0.69
CA ILE A 140 9.93 5.34 -1.09
C ILE A 140 9.18 5.72 0.19
N LEU A 141 8.91 7.01 0.35
CA LEU A 141 8.32 7.58 1.57
C LEU A 141 6.86 7.98 1.41
N GLY A 142 6.40 8.22 0.17
CA GLY A 142 5.03 8.67 -0.06
C GLY A 142 4.46 8.22 -1.41
N MET A 143 3.17 7.88 -1.39
CA MET A 143 2.38 7.53 -2.57
C MET A 143 0.90 7.94 -2.34
N PRO A 144 0.25 8.68 -3.25
CA PRO A 144 -1.14 9.07 -3.13
C PRO A 144 -2.05 7.91 -3.54
N ARG A 145 -3.36 8.11 -3.33
CA ARG A 145 -4.37 7.06 -3.48
C ARG A 145 -4.32 6.35 -4.84
N ASP A 146 -4.07 7.06 -5.94
CA ASP A 146 -4.07 6.48 -7.30
C ASP A 146 -2.75 5.82 -7.70
N GLY A 147 -1.72 5.88 -6.83
CA GLY A 147 -0.40 5.33 -7.08
C GLY A 147 0.30 5.92 -8.30
N ALA A 148 -0.12 7.09 -8.81
CA ALA A 148 0.49 7.69 -10.00
C ALA A 148 1.82 8.39 -9.69
N TRP A 149 2.02 8.87 -8.47
CA TRP A 149 3.19 9.66 -8.08
C TRP A 149 3.84 9.11 -6.83
N TRP A 150 5.13 8.84 -6.86
CA TRP A 150 5.84 8.24 -5.74
C TRP A 150 6.99 9.16 -5.39
N VAL A 151 7.19 9.40 -4.11
CA VAL A 151 8.24 10.30 -3.62
C VAL A 151 9.07 9.63 -2.56
N GLY A 152 10.29 10.11 -2.39
CA GLY A 152 11.18 9.56 -1.40
C GLY A 152 12.48 10.33 -1.23
N ASP A 153 13.51 9.61 -0.83
CA ASP A 153 14.81 10.20 -0.52
C ASP A 153 15.50 10.82 -1.72
N ARG A 154 16.43 11.73 -1.43
CA ARG A 154 17.27 12.43 -2.41
C ARG A 154 16.46 13.06 -3.55
N GLY A 155 15.36 13.73 -3.21
CA GLY A 155 14.48 14.41 -4.16
C GLY A 155 13.79 13.49 -5.15
N MET A 156 13.71 12.17 -4.88
CA MET A 156 13.14 11.20 -5.82
C MET A 156 11.66 11.51 -6.06
N VAL A 157 11.29 11.57 -7.34
CA VAL A 157 9.91 11.56 -7.80
C VAL A 157 9.78 10.50 -8.89
N LEU A 158 8.85 9.56 -8.79
CA LEU A 158 8.55 8.61 -9.85
C LEU A 158 7.12 8.83 -10.32
N TYR A 159 6.92 8.89 -11.63
CA TYR A 159 5.60 8.94 -12.24
C TYR A 159 5.25 7.60 -12.87
N ARG A 160 4.07 7.07 -12.55
CA ARG A 160 3.50 5.83 -13.10
C ARG A 160 2.28 6.17 -13.99
N PRO A 161 2.42 6.17 -15.32
CA PRO A 161 1.33 6.60 -16.23
C PRO A 161 0.16 5.62 -16.33
N SER A 162 0.40 4.34 -16.07
CA SER A 162 -0.60 3.28 -16.21
C SER A 162 -0.98 2.70 -14.85
N THR A 163 -2.19 2.17 -14.74
CA THR A 163 -2.60 1.28 -13.64
C THR A 163 -1.95 -0.09 -13.76
N THR A 164 -1.65 -0.54 -14.98
CA THR A 164 -0.85 -1.74 -15.16
C THR A 164 0.57 -1.47 -14.70
N PHE A 165 1.04 -2.30 -13.78
CA PHE A 165 2.39 -2.21 -13.25
C PHE A 165 3.42 -2.43 -14.36
N GLY A 166 4.51 -1.63 -14.40
CA GLY A 166 5.64 -1.93 -15.30
C GLY A 166 6.38 -0.74 -15.92
N SER A 167 5.83 0.47 -15.91
CA SER A 167 6.56 1.66 -16.37
C SER A 167 6.56 2.77 -15.32
N PHE A 168 7.76 3.25 -15.01
CA PHE A 168 7.99 4.40 -14.15
C PHE A 168 8.88 5.39 -14.91
N THR A 169 8.48 6.65 -14.92
CA THR A 169 9.30 7.74 -15.41
C THR A 169 9.97 8.39 -14.20
N PRO A 170 11.30 8.27 -14.07
CA PRO A 170 12.01 8.95 -13.00
C PRO A 170 12.04 10.45 -13.27
N LEU A 171 11.72 11.18 -12.23
CA LEU A 171 11.80 12.63 -12.11
C LEU A 171 12.64 12.92 -10.85
N SER A 172 13.29 14.06 -10.80
CA SER A 172 14.08 14.45 -9.63
C SER A 172 13.83 15.90 -9.28
N ALA A 173 13.64 16.15 -7.99
CA ALA A 173 13.72 17.47 -7.38
C ALA A 173 15.16 17.73 -6.90
N ASP A 174 15.33 18.58 -5.88
CA ASP A 174 16.62 18.81 -5.24
C ASP A 174 17.16 17.49 -4.64
N PRO A 175 18.30 16.95 -5.12
CA PRO A 175 18.81 15.66 -4.67
C PRO A 175 19.33 15.65 -3.24
N GLU A 176 19.50 16.80 -2.60
CA GLU A 176 19.93 16.90 -1.20
C GLU A 176 18.74 16.83 -0.22
N ILE A 177 17.50 16.90 -0.72
CA ILE A 177 16.30 17.05 0.11
C ILE A 177 15.33 15.88 -0.10
N ALA A 178 15.01 15.15 0.97
CA ALA A 178 14.00 14.09 0.95
C ALA A 178 12.58 14.65 0.80
N LEU A 179 11.73 13.95 0.05
CA LEU A 179 10.29 14.23 -0.07
C LEU A 179 9.50 13.22 0.77
N HIS A 180 8.67 13.71 1.70
CA HIS A 180 8.01 12.88 2.71
C HIS A 180 6.55 12.59 2.43
N ALA A 181 5.87 13.46 1.68
CA ALA A 181 4.47 13.29 1.36
C ALA A 181 4.17 13.83 -0.04
N VAL A 182 3.17 13.21 -0.66
CA VAL A 182 2.73 13.53 -2.01
C VAL A 182 1.22 13.37 -2.09
N ASP A 183 0.60 14.29 -2.81
CA ASP A 183 -0.79 14.19 -3.24
C ASP A 183 -0.93 14.70 -4.67
N GLY A 184 -2.02 14.34 -5.33
CA GLY A 184 -2.21 14.75 -6.70
C GLY A 184 -3.29 14.01 -7.44
N THR A 185 -3.28 14.24 -8.75
CA THR A 185 -4.07 13.51 -9.73
C THR A 185 -3.09 12.85 -10.70
N ARG A 186 -3.55 11.95 -11.56
CA ARG A 186 -2.66 11.40 -12.60
C ARG A 186 -1.87 12.43 -13.38
N THR A 187 -2.41 13.62 -13.63
CA THR A 187 -1.75 14.65 -14.45
C THR A 187 -1.00 15.71 -13.65
N ARG A 188 -1.12 15.73 -12.32
CA ARG A 188 -0.56 16.78 -11.46
C ARG A 188 -0.06 16.23 -10.15
N VAL A 189 1.09 16.70 -9.71
CA VAL A 189 1.69 16.32 -8.44
C VAL A 189 1.97 17.53 -7.57
N LEU A 190 1.74 17.37 -6.27
CA LEU A 190 2.24 18.23 -5.22
C LEU A 190 2.97 17.35 -4.21
N ALA A 191 4.24 17.64 -3.97
CA ALA A 191 5.03 16.95 -2.95
C ALA A 191 5.68 17.94 -1.99
N VAL A 192 5.85 17.50 -0.76
CA VAL A 192 6.49 18.28 0.30
C VAL A 192 7.65 17.49 0.89
N GLY A 193 8.74 18.18 1.17
CA GLY A 193 9.97 17.59 1.68
C GLY A 193 10.55 18.32 2.87
N ALA A 194 11.74 17.86 3.27
CA ALA A 194 12.53 18.52 4.30
C ALA A 194 12.84 19.98 3.91
N GLU A 195 13.24 20.79 4.90
CA GLU A 195 13.62 22.19 4.72
C GLU A 195 12.52 23.09 4.11
N GLY A 196 11.27 22.62 4.10
CA GLY A 196 10.15 23.35 3.53
C GLY A 196 10.09 23.31 2.00
N LEU A 197 10.80 22.37 1.36
CA LEU A 197 10.72 22.17 -0.08
C LEU A 197 9.29 21.78 -0.50
N ILE A 198 8.77 22.49 -1.50
CA ILE A 198 7.49 22.18 -2.15
C ILE A 198 7.77 21.96 -3.63
N VAL A 199 7.42 20.78 -4.14
CA VAL A 199 7.52 20.41 -5.55
C VAL A 199 6.12 20.40 -6.14
N ARG A 200 5.95 21.06 -7.29
CA ARG A 200 4.71 21.01 -8.08
C ARG A 200 5.05 20.79 -9.54
N ALA A 201 4.29 19.94 -10.22
CA ALA A 201 4.44 19.75 -11.66
C ALA A 201 3.14 19.27 -12.31
N GLU A 202 2.96 19.59 -13.58
CA GLU A 202 1.93 19.03 -14.45
C GLU A 202 2.58 18.20 -15.58
N LEU A 203 2.02 17.05 -15.94
CA LEU A 203 2.63 16.12 -16.92
C LEU A 203 3.03 16.77 -18.24
N HIS A 204 2.22 17.70 -18.75
CA HIS A 204 2.52 18.40 -19.99
C HIS A 204 3.80 19.25 -19.94
N GLU A 205 4.23 19.67 -18.75
CA GLU A 205 5.46 20.45 -18.53
C GLU A 205 6.67 19.54 -18.49
N LEU A 206 6.46 18.25 -18.18
CA LEU A 206 7.49 17.23 -18.03
C LEU A 206 7.79 16.50 -19.34
N GLY A 207 7.08 16.81 -20.42
CA GLY A 207 7.26 16.17 -21.73
C GLY A 207 6.86 14.69 -21.76
N CYS A 208 6.10 14.23 -20.76
CA CYS A 208 5.55 12.89 -20.70
C CYS A 208 4.16 12.88 -21.34
N SER A 209 3.98 12.13 -22.44
CA SER A 209 2.69 11.91 -23.13
C SER A 209 2.11 10.54 -22.83
#